data_AF-A0A8T6G9C2-F1
#
_entry.id   AF-A0A8T6G9C2-F1
#
_cell.length_a   1.000
_cell.length_b   1.000
_cell.length_c   1.000
_cell.angle_alpha   90.00
_cell.angle_beta   90.00
_cell.angle_gamma   90.00
#
_symmetry.space_group_name_H-M   'P 1'
#
loop_
_entity.id
_entity.type
_entity.pdbx_description
1 polymer ?
#
loop_
_entity_poly.entity_id
_entity_poly.type
_entity_poly.pdbx_seq_one_letter_code
_entity_poly.pdbx_strand_id
1 'polypeptide(L)' 'MPFRLGLFELILLAPFIAAYFIPCIIALVRKHHQIVPICLINIFLGWTFFAWVVCVAWSFSPVKKVD' A
#
# COMPACT_ATOMS: atom_id res chain seq x y z
N MET A 1 -25.38 20.27 -2.63
CA MET A 1 -24.25 21.06 -3.16
C MET A 1 -23.62 20.27 -4.31
N PRO A 2 -23.58 20.76 -5.56
CA PRO A 2 -22.96 20.02 -6.64
C PRO A 2 -21.45 19.93 -6.38
N PHE A 3 -20.96 18.71 -6.15
CA PHE A 3 -19.56 18.40 -5.93
C PHE A 3 -18.80 18.71 -7.24
N ARG A 4 -18.25 19.93 -7.36
CA ARG A 4 -17.41 20.31 -8.49
C ARG A 4 -16.03 19.70 -8.26
N LEU A 5 -15.80 18.50 -8.78
CA LEU A 5 -14.46 17.92 -8.89
C LEU A 5 -13.61 18.81 -9.82
N GLY A 6 -12.80 19.68 -9.23
CA GLY A 6 -11.82 20.51 -9.90
C GLY A 6 -10.46 19.81 -10.03
N LEU A 7 -9.59 20.38 -10.86
CA LEU A 7 -8.21 19.92 -11.04
C LEU A 7 -7.44 19.83 -9.72
N PHE A 8 -7.79 20.70 -8.76
CA PHE A 8 -7.18 20.75 -7.43
C PHE A 8 -7.48 19.50 -6.60
N GLU A 9 -8.72 19.00 -6.59
CA GLU A 9 -9.03 17.73 -5.91
C GLU A 9 -8.33 16.54 -6.58
N LEU A 10 -8.22 16.54 -7.90
CA LEU A 10 -7.50 15.49 -8.63
C LEU A 10 -6.02 15.44 -8.26
N ILE A 11 -5.36 16.61 -8.16
CA ILE A 11 -3.96 16.73 -7.75
C ILE A 11 -3.75 16.25 -6.31
N LEU A 12 -4.71 16.51 -5.41
CA LEU A 12 -4.65 16.04 -4.03
C LEU A 12 -4.91 14.54 -3.91
N LEU A 13 -5.77 13.95 -4.75
CA LEU A 13 -6.11 12.52 -4.70
C LEU A 13 -5.05 11.62 -5.38
N ALA A 14 -4.40 12.12 -6.43
CA ALA A 14 -3.39 11.38 -7.20
C ALA A 14 -2.26 10.75 -6.35
N PRO A 15 -1.60 11.47 -5.42
CA PRO A 15 -0.56 10.88 -4.59
C PRO A 15 -1.10 9.83 -3.60
N PHE A 16 -2.36 9.95 -3.15
CA PHE A 16 -3.00 8.93 -2.32
C PHE A 16 -3.23 7.62 -3.08
N ILE A 17 -3.67 7.71 -4.33
CA ILE A 17 -3.83 6.55 -5.21
C ILE A 17 -2.47 5.91 -5.50
N ALA A 18 -1.46 6.72 -5.83
CA ALA A 18 -0.11 6.22 -6.09
C ALA A 18 0.50 5.54 -4.85
N ALA A 19 0.34 6.15 -3.66
CA ALA A 19 0.79 5.58 -2.40
C ALA A 19 0.13 4.23 -2.09
N TYR A 20 -1.14 4.05 -2.45
CA TYR A 20 -1.88 2.80 -2.23
C TYR A 20 -1.22 1.58 -2.89
N PHE A 21 -0.56 1.77 -4.04
CA PHE A 21 0.09 0.67 -4.77
C PHE A 21 1.54 0.40 -4.33
N ILE A 22 2.18 1.30 -3.56
CA ILE A 22 3.59 1.15 -3.15
C ILE A 22 3.88 -0.17 -2.41
N PRO A 23 3.11 -0.60 -1.40
CA PRO A 23 3.41 -1.83 -0.66
C PRO A 23 3.29 -3.08 -1.55
N CYS A 24 2.32 -3.06 -2.48
CA CYS A 24 2.12 -4.13 -3.44
C CYS A 24 3.31 -4.23 -4.40
N ILE A 25 3.79 -3.10 -4.93
CA ILE A 25 4.97 -3.03 -5.79
C ILE A 25 6.23 -3.51 -5.06
N ILE A 26 6.46 -3.06 -3.83
CA ILE A 26 7.65 -3.48 -3.04
C ILE A 26 7.62 -4.99 -2.78
N ALA A 27 6.47 -5.55 -2.42
CA ALA A 27 6.31 -6.99 -2.20
C ALA A 27 6.58 -7.80 -3.49
N LEU A 28 6.09 -7.29 -4.64
CA LEU A 28 6.26 -7.92 -5.95
C LEU A 28 7.73 -7.91 -6.41
N VAL A 29 8.41 -6.77 -6.28
CA VAL A 29 9.84 -6.61 -6.63
C VAL A 29 10.73 -7.50 -5.75
N ARG A 30 10.36 -7.72 -4.49
CA ARG A 30 11.15 -8.54 -3.57
C ARG A 30 10.89 -10.04 -3.65
N LYS A 31 9.91 -10.51 -4.44
CA LYS A 31 9.49 -11.94 -4.51
C LYS A 31 9.34 -12.56 -3.11
N HIS A 32 8.82 -11.77 -2.15
CA HIS A 32 8.74 -12.21 -0.76
C HIS A 32 7.64 -13.29 -0.63
N HIS A 33 7.87 -14.36 0.12
CA HIS A 33 6.85 -15.42 0.27
C HIS A 33 5.56 -14.88 0.93
N GLN A 34 5.68 -13.75 1.65
CA GLN A 34 4.59 -13.08 2.35
C GLN A 34 3.87 -12.02 1.48
N ILE A 35 3.97 -12.08 0.15
CA ILE A 35 3.24 -11.19 -0.77
C ILE A 35 1.73 -11.21 -0.52
N VAL A 36 1.15 -12.40 -0.33
CA VAL A 36 -0.31 -12.57 -0.15
C VAL A 36 -0.84 -11.81 1.08
N PRO A 37 -0.29 -11.98 2.30
CA PRO A 37 -0.75 -11.23 3.46
C PRO A 37 -0.48 -9.72 3.36
N ILE A 38 0.64 -9.29 2.79
CA ILE A 38 0.92 -7.85 2.57
C ILE A 38 -0.12 -7.25 1.62
N CYS A 39 -0.48 -7.96 0.56
CA CYS A 39 -1.48 -7.52 -0.40
C CYS A 39 -2.89 -7.49 0.21
N LEU A 40 -3.26 -8.50 1.02
CA LEU A 40 -4.52 -8.54 1.74
C LEU A 40 -4.66 -7.35 2.70
N ILE A 41 -3.67 -7.11 3.57
CA ILE A 41 -3.75 -6.00 4.53
C ILE A 41 -3.77 -4.65 3.82
N ASN A 42 -3.01 -4.50 2.73
CA ASN A 42 -3.05 -3.27 1.94
C ASN A 42 -4.44 -3.03 1.30
N ILE A 43 -5.11 -4.06 0.79
CA ILE A 43 -6.46 -3.93 0.20
C ILE A 43 -7.52 -3.68 1.29
N PHE A 44 -7.51 -4.46 2.37
CA PHE A 44 -8.58 -4.42 3.39
C PHE A 44 -8.39 -3.32 4.43
N LEU A 45 -7.15 -2.97 4.77
CA LEU A 45 -6.81 -1.99 5.81
C LEU A 45 -5.96 -0.81 5.31
N GLY A 46 -5.48 -0.79 4.07
CA GLY A 46 -4.64 0.29 3.54
C GLY A 46 -5.32 1.66 3.44
N TRP A 47 -6.63 1.72 3.69
CA TRP A 47 -7.37 2.96 3.93
C TRP A 47 -7.03 3.62 5.27
N THR A 48 -6.35 2.91 6.18
CA THR A 48 -5.81 3.44 7.42
C THR A 48 -4.32 3.74 7.27
N PHE A 49 -3.90 4.96 7.60
CA PHE A 49 -2.49 5.38 7.54
C PHE A 49 -1.58 4.42 8.33
N PHE A 50 -2.06 3.88 9.44
CA PHE A 50 -1.35 2.89 10.26
C PHE A 50 -1.09 1.57 9.51
N ALA A 51 -2.09 0.98 8.86
CA ALA A 51 -1.88 -0.28 8.14
C ALA A 51 -0.98 -0.11 6.93
N TRP A 52 -0.99 1.06 6.30
CA TRP A 52 -0.05 1.39 5.23
C TRP A 52 1.40 1.37 5.72
N VAL A 53 1.69 2.04 6.84
CA VAL A 53 3.02 2.05 7.47
C VAL A 53 3.45 0.64 7.89
N VAL A 54 2.53 -0.15 8.46
CA VAL A 54 2.80 -1.55 8.84
C VAL A 54 3.13 -2.41 7.62
N CYS A 55 2.37 -2.32 6.53
CA CYS A 55 2.66 -3.04 5.29
C CYS A 55 4.04 -2.66 4.71
N VAL A 56 4.40 -1.38 4.75
CA VAL A 56 5.73 -0.91 4.33
C VAL A 56 6.81 -1.52 5.24
N ALA A 57 6.70 -1.37 6.56
CA ALA A 57 7.65 -1.96 7.50
C ALA A 57 7.78 -3.48 7.34
N TRP A 58 6.66 -4.16 7.07
CA TRP A 58 6.62 -5.60 6.87
C TRP A 58 7.26 -6.03 5.55
N SER A 59 7.13 -5.22 4.49
CA SER A 59 7.81 -5.43 3.21
C SER A 59 9.35 -5.35 3.31
N PHE A 60 9.86 -4.61 4.31
CA PHE A 60 11.27 -4.53 4.63
C PHE A 60 11.74 -5.58 5.65
N SER A 61 10.82 -6.35 6.23
CA SER A 61 11.16 -7.36 7.23
C SER A 61 11.92 -8.55 6.62
N PRO A 62 12.96 -9.07 7.31
CA PRO A 62 13.78 -10.16 6.80
C PRO A 62 12.95 -11.43 6.58
N VAL A 63 13.08 -12.02 5.39
CA VAL A 63 12.45 -13.31 5.05
C VAL A 63 13.10 -14.38 5.93
N LYS A 64 12.35 -14.96 6.87
CA LYS A 64 12.84 -16.10 7.66
C LYS A 64 12.98 -17.31 6.73
N LYS A 65 14.19 -17.87 6.61
CA LYS A 65 14.37 -19.21 6.01
C LYS A 65 13.70 -20.20 6.96
N VAL A 66 12.73 -20.95 6.43
CA VAL A 66 12.17 -22.11 7.12
C VAL A 66 13.18 -23.21 6.88
N ASP A 67 13.89 -23.58 7.95
CA ASP A 67 14.82 -24.72 8.00
C ASP A 67 14.05 -26.03 8.07
#